data_AF-A0A7K5AC59-F1
#
_entry.id   AF-A0A7K5AC59-F1
#
_cell.length_a   1.000
_cell.length_b   1.000
_cell.length_c   1.000
_cell.angle_alpha   90.00
_cell.angle_beta   90.00
_cell.angle_gamma   90.00
#
_symmetry.space_group_name_H-M   'P 1'
#
loop_
_entity.id
_entity.type
_entity.pdbx_description
1 polymer ?
#
loop_
_entity_poly.entity_id
_entity_poly.type
_entity_poly.pdbx_seq_one_letter_code
_entity_poly.pdbx_strand_id
1 'polypeptide(L)'
;RSFAESMRSLRPDKPWTTKLSSAGLVYCHFGSQILAEVLGQPEDGPVVRALYDKLYQDFVEEIDAIDNGIAQSRGEPLYSITTNLSARVARLNPRWNQPDQDTEVR
;
A
#
# COMPACT_ATOMS: atom_id res chain seq x y z
N ARG A 1 -0.28 -24.26 8.49
CA ARG A 1 -0.30 -23.07 9.38
C ARG A 1 -0.76 -21.89 8.55
N SER A 2 -1.80 -21.17 8.97
CA SER A 2 -2.25 -19.94 8.30
C SER A 2 -1.33 -18.78 8.68
N PHE A 3 -0.98 -17.94 7.71
CA PHE A 3 -0.23 -16.71 7.95
C PHE A 3 -1.11 -15.70 8.71
N ALA A 4 -0.58 -15.13 9.79
CA ALA A 4 -1.29 -14.23 10.70
C ALA A 4 -0.43 -13.03 11.12
N GLU A 5 0.66 -12.76 10.40
CA GLU A 5 1.59 -11.69 10.72
C GLU A 5 1.03 -10.33 10.29
N SER A 6 1.45 -9.30 11.01
CA SER A 6 1.17 -7.88 10.75
C SER A 6 2.48 -7.14 10.51
N MET A 7 2.42 -5.89 10.05
CA MET A 7 3.63 -5.08 9.94
C MET A 7 4.35 -4.96 11.28
N ARG A 8 3.62 -4.78 12.40
CA ARG A 8 4.21 -4.74 13.75
C ARG A 8 4.89 -6.04 14.16
N SER A 9 4.33 -7.21 13.83
CA SER A 9 4.93 -8.49 14.24
C SER A 9 6.21 -8.81 13.48
N LEU A 10 6.33 -8.36 12.22
CA LEU A 10 7.54 -8.51 11.41
C LEU A 10 8.54 -7.36 11.58
N ARG A 11 8.05 -6.15 11.89
CA ARG A 11 8.84 -4.93 12.13
C ARG A 11 8.36 -4.25 13.41
N PRO A 12 8.95 -4.59 14.58
CA PRO A 12 8.48 -4.12 15.88
C PRO A 12 8.52 -2.60 16.10
N ASP A 13 9.26 -1.86 15.27
CA ASP A 13 9.28 -0.39 15.27
C ASP A 13 8.03 0.25 14.66
N LYS A 14 7.17 -0.55 14.01
CA LYS A 14 5.97 -0.08 13.31
C LYS A 14 4.69 -0.30 14.12
N PRO A 15 3.72 0.64 14.07
CA PRO A 15 2.55 0.58 14.94
C PRO A 15 1.42 -0.34 14.42
N TRP A 16 1.40 -0.67 13.13
CA TRP A 16 0.24 -1.26 12.45
C TRP A 16 0.05 -2.75 12.75
N THR A 17 -1.16 -3.10 13.19
CA THR A 17 -1.54 -4.46 13.60
C THR A 17 -2.45 -5.16 12.61
N THR A 18 -2.81 -4.49 11.51
CA THR A 18 -3.54 -5.09 10.40
C THR A 18 -2.76 -6.29 9.86
N LYS A 19 -3.43 -7.44 9.74
CA LYS A 19 -2.84 -8.64 9.17
C LYS A 19 -2.43 -8.37 7.72
N LEU A 20 -1.23 -8.74 7.33
CA LEU A 20 -0.75 -8.50 5.97
C LEU A 20 -1.46 -9.44 4.98
N SER A 21 -1.89 -8.89 3.86
CA SER A 21 -2.19 -9.64 2.63
C SER A 21 -0.89 -9.97 1.90
N SER A 22 -1.01 -10.58 0.70
CA SER A 22 0.14 -10.75 -0.19
C SER A 22 0.79 -9.41 -0.57
N ALA A 23 0.00 -8.37 -0.83
CA ALA A 23 0.49 -7.04 -1.17
C ALA A 23 1.26 -6.40 -0.01
N GLY A 24 0.70 -6.45 1.20
CA GLY A 24 1.35 -5.98 2.42
C GLY A 24 2.65 -6.69 2.71
N LEU A 25 2.73 -8.02 2.49
CA LEU A 25 3.95 -8.79 2.70
C LEU A 25 5.06 -8.43 1.70
N VAL A 26 4.71 -8.26 0.42
CA VAL A 26 5.64 -7.79 -0.62
C VAL A 26 6.17 -6.41 -0.25
N TYR A 27 5.29 -5.49 0.15
CA TYR A 27 5.69 -4.15 0.57
C TYR A 27 6.56 -4.16 1.83
N CYS A 28 6.23 -5.00 2.82
CA CYS A 28 7.01 -5.17 4.04
C CYS A 28 8.47 -5.57 3.76
N HIS A 29 8.69 -6.40 2.72
CA HIS A 29 10.00 -6.92 2.38
C HIS A 29 10.77 -6.03 1.40
N PHE A 30 10.11 -5.53 0.35
CA PHE A 30 10.75 -4.82 -0.77
C PHE A 30 10.40 -3.34 -0.85
N GLY A 31 9.48 -2.82 -0.03
CA GLY A 31 8.95 -1.47 -0.16
C GLY A 31 10.04 -0.39 -0.06
N SER A 32 11.00 -0.53 0.85
CA SER A 32 12.13 0.40 0.99
C SER A 32 13.02 0.38 -0.26
N GLN A 33 13.35 -0.81 -0.77
CA GLN A 33 14.16 -0.98 -1.99
C GLN A 33 13.48 -0.37 -3.21
N ILE A 34 12.18 -0.63 -3.39
CA ILE A 34 11.38 -0.07 -4.49
C ILE A 34 11.40 1.46 -4.42
N LEU A 35 11.22 2.04 -3.24
CA LEU A 35 11.23 3.49 -3.06
C LEU A 35 12.60 4.10 -3.32
N ALA A 36 13.67 3.45 -2.84
CA ALA A 36 15.05 3.87 -3.07
C ALA A 36 15.35 3.98 -4.57
N GLU A 37 14.99 2.93 -5.32
CA GLU A 37 15.20 2.86 -6.77
C GLU A 37 14.39 3.91 -7.52
N VAL A 38 13.09 4.05 -7.20
CA VAL A 38 12.20 5.02 -7.87
C VAL A 38 12.62 6.47 -7.60
N LEU A 39 13.15 6.75 -6.41
CA LEU A 39 13.51 8.11 -6.00
C LEU A 39 14.98 8.48 -6.29
N GLY A 40 15.83 7.49 -6.61
CA GLY A 40 17.28 7.68 -6.66
C GLY A 40 17.86 8.14 -5.31
N GLN A 41 17.32 7.61 -4.20
CA GLN A 41 17.72 7.97 -2.83
C GLN A 41 18.28 6.76 -2.09
N PRO A 42 19.13 6.94 -1.06
CA PRO A 42 19.58 5.84 -0.22
C PRO A 42 18.39 5.15 0.47
N GLU A 43 18.38 3.81 0.47
CA GLU A 43 17.30 3.00 1.05
C GLU A 43 17.08 3.27 2.54
N ASP A 44 18.16 3.45 3.29
CA ASP A 44 18.14 3.75 4.72
C ASP A 44 17.94 5.24 5.02
N GLY A 45 17.85 6.07 3.98
CA GLY A 45 17.71 7.51 4.04
C GLY A 45 16.38 7.96 4.67
N PRO A 46 16.35 9.17 5.27
CA PRO A 46 15.17 9.68 5.97
C PRO A 46 13.95 9.86 5.05
N VAL A 47 14.17 10.18 3.77
CA VAL A 47 13.11 10.34 2.77
C VAL A 47 12.43 9.01 2.48
N VAL A 48 13.20 7.95 2.20
CA VAL A 48 12.67 6.61 1.94
C VAL A 48 11.93 6.09 3.17
N ARG A 49 12.48 6.27 4.37
CA ARG A 49 11.82 5.88 5.62
C ARG A 49 10.48 6.57 5.82
N ALA A 50 10.42 7.89 5.61
CA ALA A 50 9.19 8.66 5.76
C ALA A 50 8.12 8.23 4.73
N LEU A 51 8.52 8.03 3.47
CA LEU A 51 7.62 7.59 2.42
C LEU A 51 7.18 6.14 2.63
N TYR A 52 8.06 5.27 3.12
CA TYR A 52 7.74 3.89 3.43
C TYR A 52 6.57 3.81 4.41
N ASP A 53 6.66 4.59 5.49
CA ASP A 53 5.62 4.64 6.53
C ASP A 53 4.33 5.28 6.00
N LYS A 54 4.46 6.39 5.28
CA LYS A 54 3.30 7.12 4.76
C LYS A 54 2.51 6.31 3.74
N LEU A 55 3.19 5.64 2.80
CA LEU A 55 2.55 4.83 1.78
C LEU A 55 1.94 3.55 2.37
N TYR A 56 2.55 2.97 3.41
CA TYR A 56 1.89 1.88 4.10
C TYR A 56 0.58 2.35 4.72
N GLN A 57 0.63 3.39 5.56
CA GLN A 57 -0.51 3.91 6.30
C GLN A 57 -1.66 4.38 5.39
N ASP A 58 -1.34 5.09 4.30
CA ASP A 58 -2.36 5.74 3.48
C ASP A 58 -2.90 4.89 2.34
N PHE A 59 -2.24 3.77 2.02
CA PHE A 59 -2.57 2.98 0.83
C PHE A 59 -2.44 1.48 1.03
N VAL A 60 -1.30 0.95 1.51
CA VAL A 60 -1.13 -0.50 1.61
C VAL A 60 -1.99 -1.11 2.71
N GLU A 61 -2.14 -0.41 3.85
CA GLU A 61 -2.96 -0.89 4.97
C GLU A 61 -4.45 -1.00 4.59
N GLU A 62 -4.96 -0.11 3.74
CA GLU A 62 -6.32 -0.23 3.17
C GLU A 62 -6.48 -1.55 2.40
N ILE A 63 -5.50 -1.90 1.55
CA ILE A 63 -5.53 -3.13 0.75
C ILE A 63 -5.52 -4.36 1.66
N ASP A 64 -4.61 -4.35 2.65
CA ASP A 64 -4.53 -5.43 3.64
C ASP A 64 -5.82 -5.59 4.42
N ALA A 65 -6.43 -4.48 4.86
CA ALA A 65 -7.67 -4.51 5.61
C ALA A 65 -8.85 -5.03 4.79
N ILE A 66 -8.98 -4.60 3.53
CA ILE A 66 -10.03 -5.07 2.61
C ILE A 66 -9.89 -6.57 2.33
N ASP A 67 -8.68 -7.04 2.01
CA ASP A 67 -8.40 -8.46 1.72
C ASP A 67 -8.68 -9.35 2.93
N ASN A 68 -8.47 -8.84 4.16
CA ASN A 68 -8.78 -9.56 5.39
C ASN A 68 -10.22 -9.35 5.89
N GLY A 69 -11.08 -8.64 5.15
CA GLY A 69 -12.48 -8.41 5.52
C GLY A 69 -12.66 -7.53 6.77
N ILE A 70 -11.71 -6.64 7.04
CA ILE A 70 -11.77 -5.69 8.16
C ILE A 70 -12.63 -4.49 7.76
N ALA A 71 -13.68 -4.22 8.55
CA ALA A 71 -14.51 -3.03 8.38
C ALA A 71 -13.68 -1.74 8.62
N GLN A 72 -13.96 -0.68 7.87
CA GLN A 72 -13.21 0.58 7.95
C GLN A 72 -13.26 1.25 9.33
N SER A 73 -14.38 1.12 10.05
CA SER A 73 -14.51 1.67 11.41
C SER A 73 -15.32 0.75 12.31
N ARG A 74 -15.05 0.85 13.61
CA ARG A 74 -15.85 0.26 14.70
C ARG A 74 -16.06 1.31 15.80
N GLY A 75 -16.65 2.43 15.43
CA GLY A 75 -16.70 3.65 16.26
C GLY A 75 -15.53 4.58 15.96
N GLU A 76 -14.31 4.04 15.97
CA GLU A 76 -13.09 4.73 15.52
C GLU A 76 -12.59 4.17 14.17
N PRO A 77 -11.92 4.97 13.33
CA PRO A 77 -11.29 4.48 12.10
C PRO A 77 -10.20 3.44 12.40
N LEU A 78 -10.27 2.27 11.75
CA LEU A 78 -9.25 1.21 11.86
C LEU A 78 -8.15 1.36 10.80
N TYR A 79 -8.48 1.94 9.64
CA TYR A 79 -7.56 2.33 8.59
C TYR A 79 -8.13 3.52 7.81
N SER A 80 -7.27 4.23 7.09
CA SER A 80 -7.67 5.35 6.24
C SER A 80 -7.85 4.89 4.80
N ILE A 81 -8.88 5.42 4.12
CA ILE A 81 -9.03 5.31 2.67
C ILE A 81 -8.78 6.69 2.10
N THR A 82 -7.65 6.87 1.40
CA THR A 82 -7.28 8.16 0.81
C THR A 82 -7.77 8.25 -0.64
N THR A 83 -7.30 7.34 -1.48
CA THR A 83 -7.81 7.09 -2.83
C THR A 83 -7.88 5.58 -3.00
N ASN A 84 -9.09 5.03 -3.13
CA ASN A 84 -9.25 3.59 -3.23
C ASN A 84 -8.49 3.02 -4.45
N LEU A 85 -8.02 1.78 -4.34
CA LEU A 85 -7.24 1.13 -5.39
C LEU A 85 -7.96 1.17 -6.75
N SER A 86 -9.26 0.92 -6.77
CA SER A 86 -10.07 0.92 -7.99
C SER A 86 -10.12 2.29 -8.69
N ALA A 87 -10.23 3.41 -7.96
CA ALA A 87 -10.21 4.74 -8.59
C ALA A 87 -8.81 5.10 -9.11
N ARG A 88 -7.74 4.62 -8.47
CA ARG A 88 -6.38 4.82 -8.97
C ARG A 88 -6.15 4.04 -10.26
N VAL A 89 -6.59 2.79 -10.33
CA VAL A 89 -6.56 1.97 -11.55
C VAL A 89 -7.40 2.63 -12.65
N ALA A 90 -8.64 3.03 -12.34
CA ALA A 90 -9.52 3.67 -13.31
C ALA A 90 -8.93 4.98 -13.90
N ARG A 91 -8.12 5.72 -13.13
CA ARG A 91 -7.45 6.93 -13.61
C ARG A 91 -6.29 6.64 -14.58
N LEU A 92 -5.67 5.46 -14.49
CA LEU A 92 -4.62 5.03 -15.41
C LEU A 92 -5.20 4.49 -16.73
N ASN A 93 -6.45 4.05 -16.71
CA ASN A 93 -7.12 3.56 -17.92
C ASN A 93 -7.60 4.73 -18.80
N PRO A 94 -7.62 4.55 -20.14
CA PRO A 94 -8.24 5.49 -21.05
C PRO A 94 -9.71 5.73 -20.69
N ARG A 95 -10.18 6.98 -20.86
CA ARG A 95 -11.60 7.28 -20.70
C ARG A 95 -12.36 6.78 -21.92
N TRP A 96 -13.59 6.30 -21.74
CA TRP A 96 -14.45 5.81 -22.82
C TRP A 96 -14.60 6.75 -24.04
N ASN A 97 -14.36 8.05 -23.86
CA ASN A 97 -14.49 9.08 -24.90
C ASN A 97 -13.14 9.61 -25.42
N GLN A 98 -12.02 8.97 -25.10
CA GLN A 98 -10.72 9.35 -25.64
C GLN A 98 -10.49 8.73 -27.02
N PRO A 99 -9.80 9.45 -27.93
CA PRO A 99 -9.52 8.93 -29.26
C PRO A 99 -8.70 7.64 -29.24
N ASP A 100 -7.83 7.50 -28.24
CA ASP A 100 -6.99 6.34 -28.03
C ASP A 100 -7.49 5.58 -26.78
N GLN A 101 -7.77 4.29 -26.96
CA GLN A 101 -8.27 3.38 -25.92
C GLN A 101 -7.26 2.28 -25.59
N ASP A 102 -6.04 2.35 -26.14
CA ASP A 102 -5.03 1.35 -25.88
C ASP A 102 -4.49 1.47 -24.44
N THR A 103 -4.60 0.39 -23.68
CA THR A 103 -4.19 0.30 -22.28
C THR A 103 -2.73 -0.12 -22.11
N GLU A 104 -2.06 -0.54 -23.19
CA GLU A 104 -0.71 -1.14 -23.14
C GLU A 104 0.39 -0.18 -23.66
N VAL A 105 0.04 1.01 -24.14
CA VAL A 105 1.02 1.98 -24.67
C VAL A 105 1.64 2.76 -23.51
N ARG A 106 2.82 2.33 -23.04
CA ARG A 106 3.65 3.12 -22.14
C ARG A 106 5.15 2.93 -22.37
#